data_AF-A0A353VXT9-F1
#
_entry.id   AF-A0A353VXT9-F1
#
_cell.length_a   1.000
_cell.length_b   1.000
_cell.length_c   1.000
_cell.angle_alpha   90.00
_cell.angle_beta   90.00
_cell.angle_gamma   90.00
#
_symmetry.space_group_name_H-M   'P 1'
#
loop_
_entity.id
_entity.type
_entity.pdbx_description
1 polymer ?
#
loop_
_entity_poly.entity_id
_entity_poly.type
_entity_poly.pdbx_seq_one_letter_code
_entity_poly.pdbx_strand_id
1 'polypeptide(L)'
;MLSINKTTRIFFIKLRQFTLAALLVYASGVQADALDVYMGTGTSSASETHPNVLFILDTSGSMNARDAGANKRTARMTVLKSAMSDLLSTLDNVNVGLARFSNTGGSVIFPISPINGNANIIVG
;
A
#
# COMPACT_ATOMS: atom_id res chain seq x y z
N MET A 1 65.19 20.92 -8.29
CA MET A 1 64.06 20.72 -9.24
C MET A 1 63.97 19.23 -9.56
N LEU A 2 62.98 18.50 -9.02
CA LEU A 2 62.87 17.06 -9.29
C LEU A 2 62.31 16.83 -10.70
N SER A 3 63.14 16.22 -11.57
CA SER A 3 62.71 15.79 -12.90
C SER A 3 61.82 14.55 -12.77
N ILE A 4 60.52 14.71 -13.03
CA ILE A 4 59.57 13.60 -13.01
C ILE A 4 59.75 12.79 -14.30
N ASN A 5 60.16 11.53 -14.14
CA ASN A 5 60.34 10.58 -15.24
C ASN A 5 59.07 10.43 -16.10
N LYS A 6 59.24 10.26 -17.41
CA LYS A 6 58.14 10.14 -18.39
C LYS A 6 57.14 9.04 -17.99
N THR A 7 57.61 7.94 -17.41
CA THR A 7 56.80 6.81 -16.95
C THR A 7 55.90 7.16 -15.76
N THR A 8 56.39 7.95 -14.79
CA THR A 8 55.56 8.38 -13.65
C THR A 8 54.49 9.37 -14.10
N ARG A 9 54.76 10.25 -15.07
CA ARG A 9 53.72 11.13 -15.66
C ARG A 9 52.60 10.33 -16.34
N ILE A 10 52.94 9.30 -17.11
CA ILE A 10 51.95 8.44 -17.79
C ILE A 10 51.12 7.67 -16.75
N PHE A 11 51.73 7.19 -15.68
CA PHE A 11 51.04 6.53 -14.58
C PHE A 11 49.99 7.45 -13.90
N PHE A 12 50.35 8.70 -13.60
CA PHE A 12 49.41 9.66 -13.01
C PHE A 12 48.27 10.04 -13.95
N ILE A 13 48.52 10.12 -15.27
CA ILE A 13 47.46 10.38 -16.26
C ILE A 13 46.47 9.21 -16.30
N LYS A 14 46.95 7.97 -16.30
CA LYS A 14 46.09 6.78 -16.28
C LYS A 14 45.29 6.67 -14.99
N LEU A 15 45.88 6.99 -13.84
CA LEU A 15 45.19 7.00 -12.55
C LEU A 15 44.06 8.04 -12.52
N ARG A 16 44.29 9.23 -13.11
CA ARG A 16 43.27 10.29 -13.22
C ARG A 16 42.12 9.90 -14.17
N GLN A 17 42.44 9.22 -15.27
CA GLN A 17 41.42 8.72 -16.20
C GLN A 17 40.57 7.63 -15.54
N PHE A 18 41.19 6.75 -14.75
CA PHE A 18 40.48 5.71 -14.01
C PHE A 18 39.56 6.28 -12.93
N THR A 19 40.02 7.26 -12.17
CA THR A 19 39.17 7.91 -11.14
C THR A 19 38.01 8.67 -11.75
N LEU A 20 38.20 9.33 -12.90
CA LEU A 20 37.13 10.00 -13.63
C LEU A 20 36.11 8.99 -14.18
N ALA A 21 36.57 7.86 -14.73
CA ALA A 21 35.70 6.80 -15.21
C ALA A 21 34.87 6.17 -14.07
N ALA A 22 35.50 5.92 -12.91
CA ALA A 22 34.81 5.43 -11.73
C ALA A 22 33.72 6.41 -11.26
N LEU A 23 34.01 7.72 -11.23
CA LEU A 23 33.04 8.74 -10.84
C LEU A 23 31.83 8.82 -11.79
N LEU A 24 32.03 8.61 -13.10
CA LEU A 24 30.93 8.56 -14.07
C LEU A 24 30.00 7.36 -13.87
N VAL A 25 30.51 6.21 -13.43
CA VAL A 25 29.70 5.01 -13.17
C VAL A 25 28.82 5.17 -11.93
N TYR A 26 29.30 5.86 -10.90
CA TYR A 26 28.47 6.15 -9.71
C TYR A 26 27.40 7.23 -9.96
N ALA A 27 27.51 8.00 -11.05
CA ALA A 27 26.54 9.03 -11.40
C ALA A 27 25.33 8.51 -12.18
N SER A 28 25.30 7.23 -12.60
CA SER A 28 24.08 6.64 -13.18
C SER A 28 23.04 6.46 -12.08
N GLY A 29 22.08 7.38 -12.05
CA GLY A 29 21.12 7.56 -10.98
C GLY A 29 20.28 6.34 -10.64
N VAL A 30 19.80 6.34 -9.40
CA VAL A 30 18.77 5.44 -8.91
C VAL A 30 17.53 5.62 -9.78
N GLN A 31 17.12 4.59 -10.52
CA GLN A 31 15.78 4.56 -11.09
C GLN A 31 14.80 4.45 -9.94
N ALA A 32 14.05 5.52 -9.70
CA ALA A 32 12.82 5.42 -8.94
C ALA A 32 11.85 4.59 -9.78
N ASP A 33 11.47 3.42 -9.28
CA ASP A 33 10.37 2.62 -9.80
C ASP A 33 9.08 3.37 -9.48
N ALA A 34 8.66 4.22 -10.42
CA ALA A 34 7.52 5.10 -10.24
C ALA A 34 6.24 4.27 -10.09
N LEU A 35 5.49 4.51 -9.01
CA LEU A 35 4.11 4.07 -8.89
C LEU A 35 3.23 5.05 -9.68
N ASP A 36 2.75 4.63 -10.84
CA ASP A 36 1.75 5.40 -11.59
C ASP A 36 0.37 5.23 -10.92
N VAL A 37 -0.18 6.32 -10.38
CA VAL A 37 -1.58 6.39 -9.93
C VAL A 37 -2.41 6.99 -11.05
N TYR A 38 -3.07 6.13 -11.82
CA TYR A 38 -3.99 6.58 -12.87
C TYR A 38 -5.33 6.97 -12.24
N MET A 39 -5.50 8.25 -11.93
CA MET A 39 -6.82 8.81 -11.65
C MET A 39 -7.54 9.02 -12.98
N GLY A 40 -8.55 8.19 -13.27
CA GLY A 40 -9.34 8.34 -14.48
C GLY A 40 -9.93 9.75 -14.56
N THR A 41 -9.66 10.47 -15.65
CA THR A 41 -10.24 11.79 -15.96
C THR A 41 -11.71 11.70 -16.38
N GLY A 42 -12.43 10.71 -15.85
CA GLY A 42 -13.84 10.51 -16.13
C GLY A 42 -14.63 11.71 -15.63
N THR A 43 -15.15 12.51 -16.55
CA THR A 43 -16.26 13.45 -16.34
C THR A 43 -17.58 12.70 -16.07
N SER A 44 -17.50 11.58 -15.38
CA SER A 44 -18.65 10.78 -15.00
C SER A 44 -19.15 11.37 -13.69
N SER A 45 -20.39 11.86 -13.70
CA SER A 45 -21.10 12.30 -12.50
C SER A 45 -20.84 11.35 -11.35
N ALA A 46 -20.77 11.84 -10.10
CA ALA A 46 -20.46 11.04 -8.91
C ALA A 46 -21.31 9.74 -8.76
N SER A 47 -22.44 9.64 -9.48
CA SER A 47 -23.30 8.46 -9.60
C SER A 47 -22.72 7.29 -10.41
N GLU A 48 -21.68 7.50 -11.23
CA GLU A 48 -21.11 6.47 -12.11
C GLU A 48 -19.76 5.95 -11.57
N THR A 49 -19.08 6.75 -10.76
CA THR A 49 -17.80 6.38 -10.16
C THR A 49 -18.06 5.67 -8.84
N HIS A 50 -18.08 4.34 -8.87
CA HIS A 50 -18.18 3.51 -7.67
C HIS A 50 -16.79 3.36 -7.03
N PRO A 51 -16.45 4.07 -5.93
CA PRO A 51 -15.14 3.93 -5.33
C PRO A 51 -14.96 2.54 -4.73
N ASN A 52 -13.73 2.04 -4.81
CA ASN A 52 -13.33 0.78 -4.19
C ASN A 52 -12.84 1.02 -2.76
N VAL A 53 -13.51 0.42 -1.79
CA VAL A 53 -13.16 0.49 -0.36
C VAL A 53 -12.84 -0.92 0.14
N LEU A 54 -11.64 -1.13 0.66
CA LEU A 54 -11.25 -2.38 1.31
C LEU A 54 -11.17 -2.16 2.82
N PHE A 55 -12.08 -2.80 3.57
CA PHE A 55 -12.00 -2.81 5.02
C PHE A 55 -11.07 -3.92 5.49
N ILE A 56 -10.06 -3.58 6.28
CA ILE A 56 -9.16 -4.54 6.92
C ILE A 56 -9.51 -4.60 8.41
N LEU A 57 -10.06 -5.72 8.85
CA LEU A 57 -10.52 -5.91 10.22
C LEU A 57 -9.47 -6.60 11.08
N ASP A 58 -9.08 -5.96 12.18
CA ASP A 58 -8.26 -6.62 13.21
C ASP A 58 -9.10 -7.66 13.96
N THR A 59 -8.56 -8.87 14.06
CA THR A 59 -9.13 -10.00 14.81
C THR A 59 -8.15 -10.59 15.81
N SER A 60 -7.14 -9.80 16.20
CA SER A 60 -6.23 -10.11 17.30
C SER A 60 -6.98 -10.42 18.59
N GLY A 61 -6.32 -11.15 19.50
CA GLY A 61 -6.92 -11.51 20.80
C GLY A 61 -7.38 -10.31 21.63
N SER A 62 -6.82 -9.12 21.39
CA SER A 62 -7.21 -7.86 22.05
C SER A 62 -8.63 -7.41 21.72
N MET A 63 -9.20 -7.90 20.60
CA MET A 63 -10.55 -7.57 20.17
C MET A 63 -11.63 -8.33 20.96
N ASN A 64 -11.25 -9.40 21.66
CA ASN A 64 -12.12 -10.09 22.62
C ASN A 64 -12.18 -9.37 23.97
N ALA A 65 -11.27 -8.43 24.22
CA ALA A 65 -11.35 -7.61 25.42
C ALA A 65 -12.59 -6.70 25.36
N ARG A 66 -13.13 -6.43 26.54
CA ARG A 66 -14.23 -5.48 26.69
C ARG A 66 -13.74 -4.09 26.32
N ASP A 67 -14.60 -3.34 25.66
CA ASP A 67 -14.27 -1.96 25.30
C ASP A 67 -14.01 -1.14 26.58
N ALA A 68 -13.03 -0.25 26.52
CA ALA A 68 -12.65 0.62 27.63
C ALA A 68 -13.61 1.82 27.78
N GLY A 69 -14.51 2.04 26.81
CA GLY A 69 -15.49 3.12 26.76
C GLY A 69 -16.81 2.87 27.51
N ALA A 70 -17.84 3.64 27.14
CA ALA A 70 -19.13 3.73 27.84
C ALA A 70 -19.86 2.39 28.06
N ASN A 71 -19.62 1.40 27.18
CA ASN A 71 -20.18 0.06 27.29
C ASN A 71 -19.12 -0.97 27.75
N LYS A 72 -18.73 -0.89 29.02
CA LYS A 72 -17.76 -1.79 29.68
C LYS A 72 -18.14 -3.29 29.69
N ARG A 73 -19.27 -3.67 29.11
CA ARG A 73 -19.78 -5.05 29.06
C ARG A 73 -19.61 -5.72 27.70
N THR A 74 -19.30 -4.96 26.65
CA THR A 74 -19.31 -5.46 25.28
C THR A 74 -17.88 -5.63 24.76
N ALA A 75 -17.59 -6.78 24.13
CA ALA A 75 -16.30 -7.00 23.48
C ALA A 75 -16.13 -6.05 22.27
N ARG A 76 -14.92 -5.54 22.04
CA ARG A 76 -14.63 -4.64 20.91
C ARG A 76 -15.03 -5.24 19.57
N MET A 77 -14.85 -6.55 19.40
CA MET A 77 -15.31 -7.30 18.23
C MET A 77 -16.82 -7.20 18.00
N THR A 78 -17.62 -7.19 19.07
CA THR A 78 -19.08 -7.09 18.96
C THR A 78 -19.50 -5.69 18.51
N VAL A 79 -18.85 -4.65 19.06
CA VAL A 79 -19.07 -3.27 18.63
C VAL A 79 -18.67 -3.09 17.17
N LEU A 80 -17.51 -3.62 16.76
CA LEU A 80 -17.05 -3.58 15.37
C LEU A 80 -18.03 -4.26 14.41
N LYS A 81 -18.55 -5.45 14.77
CA LYS A 81 -19.56 -6.15 13.97
C LYS A 81 -20.85 -5.32 13.81
N SER A 82 -21.32 -4.69 14.90
CA SER A 82 -22.51 -3.84 14.86
C SER A 82 -22.28 -2.62 13.97
N ALA A 83 -21.21 -1.87 14.22
CA ALA A 83 -20.90 -0.67 13.44
C ALA A 83 -20.66 -0.99 11.96
N MET A 84 -20.04 -2.12 11.65
CA MET A 84 -19.85 -2.56 10.26
C MET A 84 -21.18 -2.95 9.61
N SER A 85 -22.06 -3.65 10.33
CA SER A 85 -23.41 -3.95 9.83
C SER A 85 -24.20 -2.68 9.53
N ASP A 86 -24.15 -1.71 10.44
CA ASP A 86 -24.82 -0.41 10.27
C ASP A 86 -24.24 0.33 9.06
N LEU A 87 -22.91 0.42 8.98
CA LEU A 87 -22.21 1.05 7.86
C LEU A 87 -22.61 0.40 6.52
N LEU A 88 -22.47 -0.92 6.39
CA LEU A 88 -22.79 -1.63 5.14
C LEU A 88 -24.27 -1.51 4.75
N SER A 89 -25.18 -1.34 5.70
CA SER A 89 -26.60 -1.09 5.42
C SER A 89 -26.91 0.33 4.94
N THR A 90 -26.01 1.28 5.22
CA THR A 90 -26.18 2.71 4.86
C THR A 90 -25.40 3.12 3.63
N LEU A 91 -24.37 2.34 3.25
CA LEU A 91 -23.54 2.63 2.10
C LEU A 91 -24.30 2.35 0.80
N ASP A 92 -24.20 3.27 -0.14
CA ASP A 92 -24.74 3.16 -1.49
C ASP A 92 -23.68 3.60 -2.50
N ASN A 93 -23.76 3.08 -3.73
CA ASN A 93 -22.88 3.44 -4.84
C ASN A 93 -21.37 3.25 -4.57
N VAL A 94 -21.00 2.21 -3.80
CA VAL A 94 -19.60 1.87 -3.49
C VAL A 94 -19.30 0.40 -3.74
N ASN A 95 -18.06 0.08 -4.09
CA ASN A 95 -17.57 -1.29 -4.12
C ASN A 95 -16.85 -1.59 -2.82
N VAL A 96 -17.25 -2.64 -2.11
CA VAL A 96 -16.72 -2.97 -0.79
C VAL A 96 -16.05 -4.34 -0.83
N GLY A 97 -14.84 -4.42 -0.30
CA GLY A 97 -14.16 -5.66 0.02
C GLY A 97 -13.91 -5.77 1.52
N LEU A 98 -13.77 -7.01 1.99
CA LEU A 98 -13.48 -7.29 3.39
C LEU A 98 -12.26 -8.18 3.50
N ALA A 99 -11.27 -7.72 4.25
CA ALA A 99 -10.12 -8.49 4.66
C ALA A 99 -10.10 -8.60 6.18
N ARG A 100 -9.57 -9.73 6.66
CA ARG A 100 -9.29 -9.95 8.07
C ARG A 100 -7.79 -9.98 8.26
N PHE A 101 -7.29 -9.33 9.29
CA PHE A 101 -5.92 -9.44 9.74
C PHE A 101 -5.85 -9.92 11.18
N SER A 102 -4.81 -10.69 11.51
CA SER A 102 -4.53 -11.23 12.83
C SER A 102 -3.02 -11.45 12.99
N ASN A 103 -2.60 -11.82 14.19
CA ASN A 103 -1.21 -12.10 14.53
C ASN A 103 -0.57 -13.19 13.62
N THR A 104 -1.39 -14.09 13.07
CA THR A 104 -0.97 -15.21 12.21
C THR A 104 -1.00 -14.84 10.72
N GLY A 105 -1.32 -13.58 10.40
CA GLY A 105 -1.47 -13.06 9.03
C GLY A 105 -2.88 -12.56 8.73
N GLY A 106 -3.09 -12.15 7.47
CA GLY A 106 -4.38 -11.66 6.99
C GLY A 106 -4.78 -12.25 5.64
N SER A 107 -6.09 -12.35 5.42
CA SER A 107 -6.69 -12.89 4.21
C SER A 107 -7.88 -12.04 3.80
N VAL A 108 -8.09 -11.91 2.49
CA VAL A 108 -9.31 -11.32 1.92
C VAL A 108 -10.43 -12.33 2.12
N ILE A 109 -11.40 -11.99 2.96
CA ILE A 109 -12.56 -12.84 3.28
C ILE A 109 -13.76 -12.55 2.38
N PHE A 110 -13.77 -11.39 1.73
CA PHE A 110 -14.72 -11.03 0.69
C PHE A 110 -14.04 -10.10 -0.32
N PRO A 111 -14.02 -10.43 -1.62
CA PRO A 111 -13.38 -9.59 -2.62
C PRO A 111 -14.15 -8.27 -2.80
N ILE A 112 -13.50 -7.29 -3.43
CA ILE A 112 -14.12 -5.98 -3.67
C ILE A 112 -15.22 -6.14 -4.71
N SER A 113 -16.45 -5.78 -4.32
CA SER A 113 -17.60 -5.86 -5.22
C SER A 113 -18.65 -4.80 -4.93
N PRO A 114 -19.55 -4.50 -5.90
CA PRO A 114 -20.64 -3.55 -5.67
C PRO A 114 -21.46 -3.91 -4.44
N ILE A 115 -21.69 -2.94 -3.55
CA ILE A 115 -22.46 -3.13 -2.32
C ILE A 115 -23.91 -3.55 -2.61
N ASN A 116 -24.46 -3.07 -3.73
CA ASN A 116 -25.80 -3.39 -4.22
C ASN A 116 -25.83 -4.67 -5.08
N GLY A 117 -24.68 -5.30 -5.32
CA GLY A 117 -24.54 -6.50 -6.14
C GLY A 117 -24.95 -7.77 -5.40
N ASN A 118 -25.33 -8.80 -6.16
CA ASN A 118 -25.63 -10.10 -5.56
C ASN A 118 -24.36 -10.80 -5.07
N ALA A 119 -24.20 -10.92 -3.74
CA ALA A 119 -23.03 -11.54 -3.12
C ALA A 119 -22.79 -13.00 -3.53
N ASN A 120 -23.83 -13.72 -4.00
CA ASN A 120 -23.70 -15.12 -4.41
C ASN A 120 -23.04 -15.30 -5.80
N ILE A 121 -22.92 -14.23 -6.59
CA ILE A 121 -22.26 -14.28 -7.91
C ILE A 121 -20.72 -14.21 -7.75
N ILE A 122 -20.27 -13.88 -6.54
CA ILE A 122 -18.89 -13.47 -6.26
C ILE A 122 -18.05 -14.62 -5.69
N VAL A 123 -18.70 -15.74 -5.38
CA VAL A 123 -18.06 -17.02 -5.07
C VAL A 123 -17.73 -17.74 -6.38
N GLY A 124 -16.47 -17.68 -6.77
CA GLY A 124 -15.86 -18.65 -7.69
C GLY A 124 -15.60 -19.98 -6.98
#